data_AF-A0A1I7AZU3-F1
#
_entry.id   AF-A0A1I7AZU3-F1
#
_cell.length_a   1.000
_cell.length_b   1.000
_cell.length_c   1.000
_cell.angle_alpha   90.00
_cell.angle_beta   90.00
_cell.angle_gamma   90.00
#
_symmetry.space_group_name_H-M   'P 1'
#
loop_
_entity.id
_entity.type
_entity.pdbx_description
1 polymer ?
#
loop_
_entity_poly.entity_id
_entity_poly.type
_entity_poly.pdbx_seq_one_letter_code
_entity_poly.pdbx_strand_id
1 'polypeptide(L)'
;MKLLQAAALLLLATTHQIVAEGLASLSKPELKTAVRDAVEAGDHENLMAAMEEIRRRKMWVFQPTASTCVMNVPELPVFSQHFANRMHVEQAYQLAAQKRFLEEGSCPCMFDWSFSSFVLGHLGKSPNELTQDDVIQLRDWRSQELSDILGRYTEFRNANCQGD
;
A
#
# COMPACT_ATOMS: atom_id res chain seq x y z
N MET A 1 -60.94 6.46 -7.41
CA MET A 1 -59.96 6.03 -6.38
C MET A 1 -58.61 5.63 -7.02
N LYS A 2 -58.04 6.49 -7.88
CA LYS A 2 -56.74 6.24 -8.57
C LYS A 2 -55.69 7.33 -8.33
N LEU A 3 -55.98 8.32 -7.47
CA LEU A 3 -55.09 9.45 -7.19
C LEU A 3 -54.26 9.27 -5.90
N LEU A 4 -54.53 8.24 -5.10
CA LEU A 4 -53.85 8.01 -3.82
C LEU A 4 -52.59 7.11 -3.94
N GLN A 5 -52.41 6.37 -5.04
CA GLN A 5 -51.22 5.52 -5.24
C GLN A 5 -50.01 6.27 -5.82
N ALA A 6 -50.21 7.41 -6.49
CA ALA A 6 -49.10 8.21 -7.01
C ALA A 6 -48.37 9.02 -5.92
N ALA A 7 -49.07 9.39 -4.84
CA ALA A 7 -48.49 10.19 -3.76
C ALA A 7 -47.51 9.40 -2.87
N ALA A 8 -47.75 8.10 -2.66
CA ALA A 8 -46.89 7.26 -1.84
C ALA A 8 -45.52 6.94 -2.51
N LEU A 9 -45.49 6.85 -3.84
CA LEU A 9 -44.26 6.63 -4.61
C LEU A 9 -43.35 7.86 -4.67
N LEU A 10 -43.91 9.09 -4.58
CA LEU A 10 -43.10 10.30 -4.49
C LEU A 10 -42.43 10.47 -3.11
N LEU A 11 -43.08 10.04 -2.02
CA LEU A 11 -42.55 10.21 -0.66
C LEU A 11 -41.38 9.27 -0.32
N LEU A 12 -41.32 8.10 -0.95
CA LEU A 12 -40.19 7.16 -0.79
C LEU A 12 -38.96 7.56 -1.60
N ALA A 13 -39.16 8.31 -2.69
CA ALA A 13 -38.06 8.82 -3.51
C ALA A 13 -37.33 10.01 -2.84
N THR A 14 -38.07 10.84 -2.09
CA THR A 14 -37.50 12.04 -1.47
C THR A 14 -36.59 11.74 -0.27
N THR A 15 -36.86 10.68 0.50
CA THR A 15 -36.00 10.32 1.65
C THR A 15 -34.61 9.84 1.19
N HIS A 16 -34.55 9.03 0.13
CA HIS A 16 -33.29 8.58 -0.46
C HIS A 16 -32.46 9.76 -1.02
N GLN A 17 -33.12 10.76 -1.61
CA GLN A 17 -32.43 11.93 -2.17
C GLN A 17 -31.84 12.83 -1.08
N ILE A 18 -32.53 13.01 0.05
CA ILE A 18 -32.05 13.86 1.17
C ILE A 18 -30.78 13.26 1.81
N VAL A 19 -30.75 11.93 2.02
CA VAL A 19 -29.58 11.25 2.59
C VAL A 19 -28.40 11.31 1.60
N ALA A 20 -28.65 11.06 0.31
CA ALA A 20 -27.60 11.11 -0.71
C ALA A 20 -26.99 12.51 -0.89
N GLU A 21 -27.81 13.57 -0.92
CA GLU A 21 -27.34 14.96 -1.03
C GLU A 21 -26.57 15.40 0.23
N GLY A 22 -27.05 15.00 1.42
CA GLY A 22 -26.35 15.26 2.68
C GLY A 22 -24.97 14.61 2.71
N LEU A 23 -24.89 13.32 2.38
CA LEU A 23 -23.62 12.59 2.33
C LEU A 23 -22.68 13.13 1.25
N ALA A 24 -23.21 13.57 0.10
CA ALA A 24 -22.45 14.21 -0.98
C ALA A 24 -21.74 15.50 -0.58
N SER A 25 -22.22 16.18 0.46
CA SER A 25 -21.62 17.41 0.99
C SER A 25 -20.55 17.19 2.07
N LEU A 26 -20.51 15.99 2.70
CA LEU A 26 -19.57 15.69 3.78
C LEU A 26 -18.11 15.63 3.29
N SER A 27 -17.15 16.01 4.12
CA SER A 27 -15.72 15.76 3.88
C SER A 27 -15.36 14.28 4.07
N LYS A 28 -14.13 13.89 3.69
CA LYS A 28 -13.68 12.49 3.83
C LYS A 28 -13.70 11.99 5.29
N PRO A 29 -13.22 12.75 6.29
CA PRO A 29 -13.31 12.34 7.69
C PRO A 29 -14.75 12.25 8.19
N GLU A 30 -15.60 13.22 7.84
CA GLU A 30 -17.01 13.25 8.23
C GLU A 30 -17.79 12.05 7.66
N LEU A 31 -17.49 11.63 6.43
CA LEU A 31 -18.10 10.45 5.82
C LEU A 31 -17.66 9.14 6.51
N LYS A 32 -16.42 9.06 7.03
CA LYS A 32 -15.97 7.92 7.84
C LYS A 32 -16.66 7.89 9.21
N THR A 33 -16.84 9.05 9.82
CA THR A 33 -17.61 9.21 11.06
C THR A 33 -19.06 8.78 10.86
N ALA A 34 -19.70 9.18 9.75
CA ALA A 34 -21.06 8.75 9.44
C ALA A 34 -21.19 7.22 9.30
N VAL A 35 -20.21 6.54 8.70
CA VAL A 35 -20.19 5.06 8.65
C VAL A 35 -20.09 4.46 10.05
N ARG A 36 -19.18 4.94 10.89
CA ARG A 36 -19.03 4.45 12.27
C ARG A 36 -20.32 4.64 13.06
N ASP A 37 -20.89 5.84 13.03
CA ASP A 37 -22.07 6.19 13.81
C ASP A 37 -23.29 5.36 13.35
N ALA A 38 -23.42 5.09 12.05
CA ALA A 38 -24.45 4.20 11.51
C ALA A 38 -24.25 2.73 11.94
N VAL A 39 -23.02 2.24 12.02
CA VAL A 39 -22.72 0.89 12.54
C VAL A 39 -23.07 0.80 14.02
N GLU A 40 -22.69 1.79 14.83
CA GLU A 40 -22.97 1.82 16.27
C GLU A 40 -24.47 1.91 16.56
N ALA A 41 -25.21 2.65 15.73
CA ALA A 41 -26.66 2.76 15.82
C ALA A 41 -27.42 1.57 15.23
N GLY A 42 -26.75 0.64 14.54
CA GLY A 42 -27.40 -0.43 13.78
C GLY A 42 -28.27 0.08 12.61
N ASP A 43 -27.97 1.28 12.10
CA ASP A 43 -28.73 1.96 11.06
C ASP A 43 -28.27 1.50 9.68
N HIS A 44 -28.96 0.48 9.16
CA HIS A 44 -28.61 -0.15 7.89
C HIS A 44 -28.75 0.79 6.69
N GLU A 45 -29.76 1.66 6.66
CA GLU A 45 -30.00 2.53 5.51
C GLU A 45 -28.90 3.60 5.39
N ASN A 46 -28.57 4.26 6.51
CA ASN A 46 -27.49 5.25 6.51
C ASN A 46 -26.11 4.62 6.31
N LEU A 47 -25.89 3.40 6.81
CA LEU A 47 -24.67 2.65 6.54
C LEU A 47 -24.52 2.37 5.04
N MET A 48 -25.56 1.88 4.38
CA MET A 48 -25.51 1.56 2.95
C MET A 48 -25.32 2.82 2.10
N ALA A 49 -26.05 3.91 2.41
CA ALA A 49 -25.90 5.18 1.72
C ALA A 49 -24.48 5.77 1.87
N ALA A 50 -23.90 5.72 3.08
CA ALA A 50 -22.53 6.19 3.32
C ALA A 50 -21.49 5.31 2.58
N MET A 51 -21.70 3.99 2.53
CA MET A 51 -20.83 3.06 1.80
C MET A 51 -20.93 3.24 0.27
N GLU A 52 -22.11 3.52 -0.26
CA GLU A 52 -22.32 3.89 -1.66
C GLU A 52 -21.61 5.20 -2.01
N GLU A 53 -21.67 6.19 -1.11
CA GLU A 53 -20.99 7.46 -1.30
C GLU A 53 -19.46 7.30 -1.24
N ILE A 54 -18.94 6.48 -0.32
CA ILE A 54 -17.52 6.08 -0.27
C ILE A 54 -17.11 5.41 -1.59
N ARG A 55 -17.94 4.48 -2.09
CA ARG A 55 -17.71 3.80 -3.37
C ARG A 55 -17.71 4.80 -4.54
N ARG A 56 -18.70 5.70 -4.61
CA ARG A 56 -18.83 6.73 -5.65
C ARG A 56 -17.62 7.66 -5.69
N ARG A 57 -17.14 8.08 -4.52
CA ARG A 57 -15.93 8.90 -4.37
C ARG A 57 -14.63 8.12 -4.51
N LYS A 58 -14.71 6.81 -4.76
CA LYS A 58 -13.58 5.88 -4.78
C LYS A 58 -12.74 5.99 -3.50
N MET A 59 -13.34 6.32 -2.36
CA MET A 59 -12.69 6.44 -1.05
C MET A 59 -12.40 5.10 -0.39
N TRP A 60 -12.19 4.05 -1.20
CA TRP A 60 -11.79 2.74 -0.71
C TRP A 60 -10.62 2.90 0.25
N VAL A 61 -10.63 2.13 1.34
CA VAL A 61 -9.47 1.95 2.22
C VAL A 61 -8.22 1.51 1.42
N PHE A 62 -8.46 0.99 0.20
CA PHE A 62 -7.48 0.66 -0.82
C PHE A 62 -7.63 1.56 -2.07
N GLN A 63 -7.56 2.87 -1.92
CA GLN A 63 -6.99 3.66 -3.01
C GLN A 63 -5.49 3.33 -3.04
N PRO A 64 -4.89 2.93 -4.18
CA PRO A 64 -3.45 2.95 -4.29
C PRO A 64 -3.06 4.42 -4.16
N THR A 65 -2.66 4.80 -2.94
CA THR A 65 -1.80 5.96 -2.75
C THR A 65 -0.64 5.79 -3.73
N ALA A 66 -0.25 6.89 -4.39
CA ALA A 66 0.80 6.96 -5.39
C ALA A 66 1.87 5.88 -5.16
N SER A 67 2.00 4.91 -6.09
CA SER A 67 2.96 3.80 -6.02
C SER A 67 3.22 3.30 -4.59
N THR A 68 2.37 2.42 -4.06
CA THR A 68 2.68 1.68 -2.83
C THR A 68 4.15 1.28 -2.87
N CYS A 69 4.93 1.70 -1.88
CA CYS A 69 6.36 1.46 -1.84
C CYS A 69 6.65 -0.02 -1.64
N VAL A 70 6.50 -0.77 -2.72
CA VAL A 70 6.42 -2.22 -2.73
C VAL A 70 7.66 -2.73 -3.41
N MET A 71 8.35 -3.60 -2.68
CA MET A 71 9.42 -4.38 -3.25
C MET A 71 8.87 -5.26 -4.37
N ASN A 72 9.42 -5.11 -5.57
CA ASN A 72 9.08 -5.95 -6.71
C ASN A 72 10.32 -6.72 -7.16
N VAL A 73 10.32 -8.03 -6.94
CA VAL A 73 11.33 -8.97 -7.43
C VAL A 73 10.66 -9.92 -8.42
N PRO A 74 11.09 -9.94 -9.69
CA PRO A 74 10.52 -10.84 -10.70
C PRO A 74 10.83 -12.30 -10.39
N GLU A 75 10.03 -13.24 -10.91
CA GLU A 75 10.39 -14.65 -10.86
C GLU A 75 11.63 -14.93 -11.72
N LEU A 76 12.62 -15.60 -11.14
CA LEU A 76 13.90 -15.88 -11.78
C LEU A 76 14.19 -17.38 -11.85
N PRO A 77 14.91 -17.86 -12.88
CA PRO A 77 15.29 -19.27 -12.99
C PRO A 77 16.03 -19.79 -11.75
N VAL A 78 16.90 -18.98 -11.15
CA VAL A 78 17.68 -19.35 -9.95
C VAL A 78 16.80 -19.67 -8.74
N PHE A 79 15.57 -19.15 -8.66
CA PHE A 79 14.66 -19.41 -7.54
C PHE A 79 14.11 -20.83 -7.54
N SER A 80 14.03 -21.47 -8.71
CA SER A 80 13.60 -22.86 -8.84
C SER A 80 14.63 -23.86 -8.28
N GLN A 81 15.89 -23.44 -8.16
CA GLN A 81 17.00 -24.33 -7.79
C GLN A 81 17.07 -24.59 -6.28
N HIS A 82 16.53 -23.68 -5.46
CA HIS A 82 16.42 -23.86 -4.01
C HIS A 82 15.37 -22.92 -3.41
N PHE A 83 14.54 -23.44 -2.50
CA PHE A 83 13.39 -22.71 -1.93
C PHE A 83 13.77 -21.40 -1.22
N ALA A 84 14.97 -21.32 -0.64
CA ALA A 84 15.44 -20.15 0.10
C ALA A 84 16.04 -19.04 -0.79
N ASN A 85 16.28 -19.30 -2.07
CA ASN A 85 16.99 -18.35 -2.94
C ASN A 85 16.27 -17.03 -3.09
N ARG A 86 14.96 -17.08 -3.31
CA ARG A 86 14.12 -15.90 -3.40
C ARG A 86 14.23 -15.04 -2.14
N MET A 87 14.10 -15.66 -0.98
CA MET A 87 14.23 -14.99 0.31
C MET A 87 15.59 -14.31 0.45
N HIS A 88 16.70 -14.97 0.11
CA HIS A 88 18.03 -14.37 0.21
C HIS A 88 18.20 -13.14 -0.69
N VAL A 89 17.69 -13.22 -1.92
CA VAL A 89 17.73 -12.14 -2.90
C VAL A 89 16.84 -10.96 -2.48
N GLU A 90 15.60 -11.22 -2.04
CA GLU A 90 14.68 -10.19 -1.53
C GLU A 90 15.24 -9.48 -0.30
N GLN A 91 15.83 -10.23 0.65
CA GLN A 91 16.44 -9.64 1.83
C GLN A 91 17.68 -8.80 1.52
N ALA A 92 18.50 -9.22 0.56
CA ALA A 92 19.63 -8.41 0.11
C ALA A 92 19.15 -7.14 -0.58
N TYR A 93 18.13 -7.24 -1.43
CA TYR A 93 17.55 -6.08 -2.10
C TYR A 93 16.93 -5.07 -1.11
N GLN A 94 16.18 -5.56 -0.12
CA GLN A 94 15.66 -4.75 0.98
C GLN A 94 16.78 -3.98 1.70
N LEU A 95 17.88 -4.68 2.05
CA LEU A 95 18.99 -4.06 2.76
C LEU A 95 19.71 -3.01 1.92
N ALA A 96 19.86 -3.26 0.61
CA ALA A 96 20.45 -2.30 -0.32
C ALA A 96 19.57 -1.04 -0.47
N ALA A 97 18.25 -1.22 -0.54
CA ALA A 97 17.31 -0.11 -0.56
C ALA A 97 17.35 0.71 0.75
N GLN A 98 17.51 0.07 1.92
CA GLN A 98 17.71 0.78 3.19
C GLN A 98 19.03 1.57 3.22
N LYS A 99 20.10 0.98 2.69
CA LYS A 99 21.40 1.65 2.57
C LYS A 99 21.30 2.89 1.69
N ARG A 100 20.68 2.78 0.53
CA ARG A 100 20.44 3.90 -0.38
C ARG A 100 19.57 4.98 0.27
N PHE A 101 18.49 4.58 0.94
CA PHE A 101 17.62 5.50 1.68
C PHE A 101 18.40 6.33 2.72
N LEU A 102 19.34 5.70 3.43
CA LEU A 102 20.24 6.40 4.35
C LEU A 102 21.20 7.36 3.64
N GLU A 103 21.75 6.96 2.49
CA GLU A 103 22.66 7.79 1.68
C GLU A 103 21.97 9.02 1.09
N GLU A 104 20.71 8.88 0.67
CA GLU A 104 19.89 9.97 0.14
C GLU A 104 19.35 10.90 1.23
N GLY A 105 19.25 10.42 2.48
CA GLY A 105 18.87 11.23 3.64
C GLY A 105 17.46 11.82 3.55
N SER A 106 16.55 11.15 2.85
CA SER A 106 15.17 11.62 2.67
C SER A 106 14.18 10.49 2.99
N CYS A 107 12.90 10.84 3.21
CA CYS A 107 11.84 9.88 3.56
C CYS A 107 10.95 9.33 2.42
N PRO A 108 11.28 9.43 1.11
CA PRO A 108 10.41 8.92 0.05
C PRO A 108 10.45 7.38 -0.01
N CYS A 109 9.81 6.81 -1.03
CA CYS A 109 9.80 5.36 -1.21
C CYS A 109 11.20 4.79 -1.48
N MET A 110 11.66 3.88 -0.62
CA MET A 110 12.92 3.13 -0.79
C MET A 110 12.97 2.20 -2.03
N PHE A 111 11.82 1.93 -2.65
CA PHE A 111 11.67 1.12 -3.87
C PHE A 111 11.33 1.95 -5.11
N ASP A 112 11.71 3.24 -5.12
CA ASP A 112 11.78 4.01 -6.37
C ASP A 112 12.86 3.50 -7.34
N TRP A 113 13.72 2.62 -6.82
CA TRP A 113 14.75 1.88 -7.51
C TRP A 113 14.24 0.52 -7.98
N SER A 114 14.78 0.01 -9.08
CA SER A 114 14.36 -1.29 -9.62
C SER A 114 15.26 -2.43 -9.17
N PHE A 115 14.70 -3.64 -9.06
CA PHE A 115 15.47 -4.85 -8.78
C PHE A 115 16.57 -5.10 -9.82
N SER A 116 16.30 -4.81 -11.10
CA SER A 116 17.30 -4.92 -12.17
C SER A 116 18.48 -3.99 -11.95
N SER A 117 18.22 -2.75 -11.51
CA SER A 117 19.28 -1.78 -11.20
C SER A 117 20.09 -2.19 -9.96
N PHE A 118 19.45 -2.83 -8.98
CA PHE A 118 20.14 -3.47 -7.85
C PHE A 118 21.09 -4.58 -8.28
N VAL A 119 20.60 -5.55 -9.04
CA VAL A 119 21.44 -6.67 -9.50
C VAL A 119 22.60 -6.17 -10.37
N LEU A 120 22.32 -5.22 -11.27
CA LEU A 120 23.35 -4.64 -12.11
C LEU A 120 24.41 -3.89 -11.29
N GLY A 121 24.00 -3.06 -10.33
CA GLY A 121 24.93 -2.29 -9.50
C GLY A 121 25.75 -3.15 -8.55
N HIS A 122 25.17 -4.24 -8.04
CA HIS A 122 25.82 -5.08 -7.02
C HIS A 122 26.67 -6.20 -7.63
N LEU A 123 26.23 -6.77 -8.75
CA LEU A 123 26.83 -7.97 -9.35
C LEU A 123 27.31 -7.76 -10.79
N GLY A 124 26.98 -6.64 -11.43
CA GLY A 124 27.35 -6.37 -12.83
C GLY A 124 26.60 -7.24 -13.84
N LYS A 125 25.45 -7.81 -13.46
CA LYS A 125 24.67 -8.77 -14.26
C LYS A 125 23.23 -8.34 -14.44
N SER A 126 22.53 -8.94 -15.40
CA SER A 126 21.06 -8.87 -15.44
C SER A 126 20.43 -9.90 -14.48
N PRO A 127 19.18 -9.67 -14.03
CA PRO A 127 18.45 -10.62 -13.18
C PRO A 127 18.40 -12.07 -13.69
N ASN A 128 18.25 -12.27 -15.00
CA ASN A 128 18.12 -13.61 -15.58
C ASN A 128 19.44 -14.39 -15.63
N GLU A 129 20.57 -13.72 -15.38
CA GLU A 129 21.91 -14.33 -15.37
C GLU A 129 22.37 -14.73 -13.97
N LEU A 130 21.53 -14.52 -12.95
CA LEU A 130 21.85 -14.90 -11.58
C LEU A 130 22.06 -16.42 -11.45
N THR A 131 23.15 -16.78 -10.80
CA THR A 131 23.50 -18.17 -10.45
C THR A 131 23.36 -18.40 -8.94
N GLN A 132 23.56 -19.64 -8.50
CA GLN A 132 23.62 -19.94 -7.07
C GLN A 132 24.75 -19.22 -6.34
N ASP A 133 25.90 -19.08 -7.00
CA ASP A 133 27.05 -18.37 -6.42
C ASP A 133 26.72 -16.90 -6.20
N ASP A 134 25.94 -16.29 -7.10
CA ASP A 134 25.46 -14.91 -6.93
C ASP A 134 24.49 -14.79 -5.73
N VAL A 135 23.60 -15.76 -5.53
CA VAL A 135 22.71 -15.79 -4.36
C VAL A 135 23.52 -15.91 -3.06
N ILE A 136 24.56 -16.76 -3.06
CA ILE A 136 25.48 -16.90 -1.93
C ILE A 136 26.20 -15.58 -1.66
N GLN A 137 26.72 -14.92 -2.70
CA GLN A 137 27.38 -13.63 -2.58
C GLN A 137 26.46 -12.56 -1.97
N LEU A 138 25.21 -12.46 -2.45
CA LEU A 138 24.21 -11.54 -1.91
C LEU A 138 23.86 -11.84 -0.45
N ARG A 139 23.72 -13.12 -0.10
CA ARG A 139 23.48 -13.56 1.28
C ARG A 139 24.65 -13.19 2.19
N ASP A 140 25.87 -13.38 1.74
CA ASP A 140 27.09 -13.14 2.53
C ASP A 140 27.31 -11.64 2.72
N TRP A 141 27.17 -10.84 1.66
CA TRP A 141 27.16 -9.37 1.75
C TRP A 141 26.10 -8.88 2.75
N ARG A 142 24.86 -9.36 2.60
CA ARG A 142 23.77 -9.00 3.52
C ARG A 142 24.14 -9.32 4.96
N SER A 143 24.70 -10.51 5.22
CA SER A 143 25.05 -10.94 6.57
C SER A 143 26.15 -10.09 7.20
N GLN A 144 27.08 -9.57 6.40
CA GLN A 144 28.15 -8.67 6.85
C GLN A 144 27.61 -7.28 7.22
N GLU A 145 26.67 -6.75 6.42
CA GLU A 145 26.23 -5.36 6.56
C GLU A 145 24.97 -5.19 7.42
N LEU A 146 24.23 -6.28 7.68
CA LEU A 146 22.88 -6.25 8.26
C LEU A 146 22.77 -5.41 9.52
N SER A 147 23.68 -5.63 10.47
CA SER A 147 23.61 -5.01 11.79
C SER A 147 23.84 -3.50 11.72
N ASP A 148 24.80 -3.04 10.92
CA ASP A 148 25.11 -1.61 10.80
C ASP A 148 23.97 -0.86 10.11
N ILE A 149 23.53 -1.37 8.96
CA ILE A 149 22.50 -0.71 8.17
C ILE A 149 21.16 -0.68 8.90
N LEU A 150 20.73 -1.80 9.51
CA LEU A 150 19.45 -1.83 10.22
C LEU A 150 19.41 -0.88 11.40
N GLY A 151 20.48 -0.83 12.21
CA GLY A 151 20.57 0.10 13.34
C GLY A 151 20.42 1.55 12.89
N ARG A 152 21.24 1.95 11.92
CA ARG A 152 21.22 3.30 11.35
C ARG A 152 19.90 3.64 10.67
N TYR A 153 19.32 2.70 9.93
CA TYR A 153 18.04 2.88 9.25
C TYR A 153 16.91 3.11 10.25
N THR A 154 16.81 2.29 11.29
CA THR A 154 15.80 2.45 12.34
C THR A 154 15.95 3.78 13.06
N GLU A 155 17.16 4.16 13.45
CA GLU A 155 17.45 5.44 14.09
C GLU A 155 17.05 6.62 13.19
N PHE A 156 17.48 6.61 11.93
CA PHE A 156 17.18 7.66 10.98
C PHE A 156 15.68 7.80 10.71
N ARG A 157 14.97 6.69 10.45
CA ARG A 157 13.52 6.69 10.23
C ARG A 157 12.77 7.25 11.43
N ASN A 158 13.13 6.83 12.64
CA ASN A 158 12.49 7.29 13.86
C ASN A 158 12.71 8.78 14.10
N ALA A 159 13.88 9.31 13.76
CA ALA A 159 14.20 10.72 13.95
C ALA A 159 13.59 11.63 12.86
N ASN A 160 13.47 11.16 11.62
CA ASN A 160 13.24 12.04 10.47
C ASN A 160 11.95 11.78 9.70
N CYS A 161 11.33 10.61 9.82
CA CYS A 161 10.24 10.17 8.94
C CYS A 161 8.92 9.88 9.67
N GLN A 162 8.68 10.47 10.85
CA GLN A 162 7.40 10.35 11.56
C GLN A 162 6.37 11.31 10.95
N GLY A 163 5.25 10.78 10.44
CA GLY A 163 4.11 11.59 9.98
C GLY A 163 3.55 11.27 8.58
N ASP A 164 4.14 10.34 7.85
CA ASP A 164 3.65 9.85 6.54
C ASP A 164 2.78 8.58 6.66
#